data_AF-A0A9E5NGD2-F1
#
_entry.id   AF-A0A9E5NGD2-F1
#
_cell.length_a   1.000
_cell.length_b   1.000
_cell.length_c   1.000
_cell.angle_alpha   90.00
_cell.angle_beta   90.00
_cell.angle_gamma   90.00
#
_symmetry.space_group_name_H-M   'P 1'
#
loop_
_entity.id
_entity.type
_entity.pdbx_description
1 polymer ?
#
loop_
_entity_poly.entity_id
_entity_poly.type
_entity_poly.pdbx_seq_one_letter_code
_entity_poly.pdbx_strand_id
1 'polypeptide(L)' 'ESINPILPEGVHIVPYYEQADLIERAFGTVKDALLKGALLIFAVLFLFLGNARSALIVGASLPISALFAFILMRQLHIPA' A
#
# COMPACT_ATOMS: atom_id res chain seq x y z
N GLU A 1 -16.93 14.82 12.46
CA GLU A 1 -16.90 14.73 13.93
C GLU A 1 -17.51 15.88 14.77
N SER A 2 -18.12 16.94 14.21
CA SER A 2 -18.59 18.06 15.07
C SER A 2 -19.94 18.70 14.69
N ILE A 3 -20.88 17.92 14.14
CA ILE A 3 -22.26 18.40 13.85
C ILE A 3 -23.34 17.68 14.67
N ASN A 4 -23.01 16.53 15.28
CA ASN A 4 -23.94 15.80 16.15
C ASN A 4 -24.50 16.59 17.37
N PRO A 5 -23.84 17.60 17.96
CA PRO A 5 -24.44 18.30 19.10
C PRO A 5 -25.58 19.27 18.74
N ILE A 6 -25.88 19.45 17.44
CA ILE A 6 -26.95 20.37 16.96
C ILE A 6 -28.26 19.61 16.66
N LEU A 7 -28.24 18.28 16.72
CA LEU A 7 -29.39 17.47 16.34
C LEU A 7 -30.39 17.34 17.51
N PRO A 8 -31.71 17.54 17.26
CA PRO A 8 -32.74 17.37 18.28
C PRO A 8 -32.76 15.92 18.82
N GLU A 9 -33.16 15.77 20.08
CA GLU A 9 -33.24 14.49 20.77
C GLU A 9 -33.99 13.46 19.92
N GLY A 10 -33.30 12.38 19.52
CA GLY A 10 -33.86 11.28 18.72
C GLY A 10 -33.38 11.19 17.27
N VAL A 11 -32.57 12.12 16.76
CA VAL A 11 -32.02 12.06 15.39
C VAL A 11 -30.52 11.80 15.40
N HIS A 12 -30.09 10.66 14.85
CA HIS A 12 -28.69 10.31 14.65
C HIS A 12 -28.35 10.25 13.16
N ILE A 13 -27.26 10.91 12.75
CA ILE A 13 -26.71 10.76 11.40
C ILE A 13 -25.89 9.46 11.39
N VAL A 14 -26.42 8.43 10.73
CA VAL A 14 -25.70 7.17 10.49
C VAL A 14 -25.01 7.28 9.13
N PRO A 15 -23.67 7.29 9.05
CA PRO A 15 -22.98 7.28 7.76
C PRO A 15 -23.30 5.96 7.05
N TYR A 16 -24.06 6.03 5.96
CA TYR A 16 -24.53 4.85 5.21
C TYR A 16 -23.43 4.27 4.30
N TYR A 17 -22.42 5.07 3.94
CA TYR A 17 -21.30 4.65 3.11
C TYR A 17 -20.10 5.59 3.29
N GLU A 18 -19.04 5.11 3.93
CA GLU A 18 -17.78 5.83 3.97
C GLU A 18 -16.92 5.36 2.80
N GLN A 19 -16.71 6.22 1.79
CA GLN A 19 -15.84 5.91 0.65
C GLN A 19 -14.43 5.51 1.10
N ALA A 20 -13.97 6.06 2.23
CA ALA A 20 -12.73 5.68 2.89
C ALA A 20 -12.67 4.18 3.18
N ASP A 21 -13.79 3.55 3.56
CA ASP A 21 -13.84 2.15 3.98
C ASP A 21 -13.64 1.17 2.79
N LEU A 22 -14.08 1.56 1.60
CA LEU A 22 -13.75 0.80 0.38
C LEU A 22 -12.30 0.97 -0.03
N ILE A 23 -11.78 2.20 0.10
CA ILE A 23 -10.40 2.53 -0.23
C ILE A 23 -9.48 1.72 0.69
N GLU A 24 -9.74 1.70 2.00
CA GLU A 24 -9.01 0.91 3.00
C GLU A 24 -8.95 -0.57 2.62
N ARG A 25 -10.09 -1.17 2.23
CA ARG A 25 -10.17 -2.57 1.81
C ARG A 25 -9.38 -2.85 0.52
N ALA A 26 -9.47 -1.95 -0.46
CA ALA A 26 -8.72 -2.07 -1.70
C ALA A 26 -7.20 -1.97 -1.44
N PHE A 27 -6.77 -0.99 -0.63
CA PHE A 27 -5.37 -0.85 -0.20
C PHE A 27 -4.87 -2.09 0.54
N GLY A 28 -5.69 -2.66 1.43
CA GLY A 28 -5.36 -3.92 2.11
C GLY A 28 -5.10 -5.06 1.12
N THR A 29 -5.96 -5.20 0.12
CA THR A 29 -5.81 -6.22 -0.93
C THR A 29 -4.54 -6.01 -1.77
N VAL A 30 -4.25 -4.76 -2.14
CA VAL A 30 -3.04 -4.40 -2.88
C VAL A 30 -1.78 -4.70 -2.06
N LYS A 31 -1.78 -4.35 -0.77
CA LYS A 31 -0.67 -4.64 0.15
C LYS A 31 -0.40 -6.15 0.24
N ASP A 32 -1.44 -6.95 0.40
CA ASP A 32 -1.30 -8.41 0.47
C ASP A 32 -0.78 -9.00 -0.86
N ALA A 33 -1.26 -8.49 -2.00
CA ALA A 33 -0.78 -8.90 -3.31
C ALA A 33 0.71 -8.54 -3.51
N LEU A 34 1.12 -7.35 -3.08
CA LEU A 34 2.52 -6.90 -3.15
C LEU A 34 3.43 -7.80 -2.31
N LEU A 35 2.99 -8.18 -1.10
CA LEU A 35 3.76 -9.02 -0.20
C LEU A 35 3.90 -10.45 -0.75
N LYS A 36 2.81 -11.03 -1.28
CA LYS A 36 2.83 -12.32 -1.98
C LYS A 36 3.72 -12.29 -3.21
N GLY A 37 3.65 -11.21 -4.01
CA GLY A 37 4.48 -11.02 -5.20
C GLY A 37 5.97 -10.90 -4.87
N ALA A 38 6.33 -10.10 -3.87
CA ALA A 38 7.72 -9.94 -3.43
C ALA A 38 8.33 -11.28 -2.97
N LEU A 39 7.59 -12.06 -2.18
CA LEU A 39 8.02 -13.40 -1.74
C LEU A 39 8.29 -14.32 -2.94
N LEU A 40 7.40 -14.31 -3.93
CA LEU A 40 7.51 -15.15 -5.12
C LEU A 40 8.74 -14.77 -5.95
N ILE A 41 9.00 -13.46 -6.12
CA ILE A 41 10.22 -12.96 -6.78
C ILE A 41 11.47 -13.46 -6.06
N PHE A 42 11.54 -13.35 -4.73
CA PHE A 42 12.67 -13.86 -3.95
C PHE A 42 12.87 -15.36 -4.13
N ALA A 43 11.79 -16.15 -4.11
CA ALA A 43 11.86 -17.60 -4.32
C ALA A 43 12.41 -17.94 -5.71
N VAL A 44 11.92 -17.27 -6.76
CA VAL A 44 12.37 -17.48 -8.15
C VAL A 44 13.83 -17.06 -8.32
N LEU A 45 14.22 -15.89 -7.78
CA LEU A 45 15.61 -15.41 -7.83
C LEU A 45 16.56 -16.39 -7.15
N PHE A 46 16.19 -16.89 -5.97
CA PHE A 46 17.00 -17.87 -5.25
C PHE A 46 17.15 -19.18 -6.04
N LEU A 47 16.05 -19.66 -6.65
CA LEU A 47 16.05 -20.90 -7.43
C LEU A 47 16.86 -20.78 -8.74
N PHE A 48 16.77 -19.65 -9.44
CA PHE A 48 17.44 -19.44 -10.73
C PHE A 48 18.92 -19.10 -10.60
N LEU A 49 19.29 -18.21 -9.67
CA LEU A 49 20.68 -17.75 -9.57
C LEU A 49 21.55 -18.73 -8.78
N GLY A 50 21.00 -19.44 -7.79
CA GLY A 50 21.76 -20.32 -6.89
C GLY A 50 22.90 -19.62 -6.13
N ASN A 51 23.04 -18.29 -6.30
CA ASN A 51 24.11 -17.47 -5.78
C ASN A 51 23.51 -16.27 -5.05
N ALA A 52 23.72 -16.23 -3.73
CA ALA A 52 23.19 -15.22 -2.84
C ALA A 52 23.60 -13.79 -3.22
N ARG A 53 24.77 -13.57 -3.84
CA ARG A 53 25.18 -12.21 -4.25
C ARG A 53 24.27 -11.62 -5.30
N SER A 54 24.00 -12.36 -6.37
CA SER A 54 23.18 -11.86 -7.48
C SER A 54 21.72 -11.69 -7.03
N ALA A 55 21.22 -12.58 -6.15
CA ALA A 55 19.88 -12.49 -5.60
C ALA A 55 19.72 -11.25 -4.70
N LEU A 56 20.74 -10.88 -3.92
CA LEU A 56 20.74 -9.66 -3.10
C LEU A 56 20.76 -8.39 -3.95
N ILE A 57 21.52 -8.36 -5.05
CA ILE A 57 21.57 -7.19 -5.94
C ILE A 57 20.19 -6.93 -6.57
N VAL A 58 19.56 -7.96 -7.13
CA VAL A 58 18.23 -7.83 -7.75
C VAL A 58 17.13 -7.63 -6.70
N GLY A 59 17.22 -8.31 -5.55
CA GLY A 59 16.29 -8.13 -4.44
C GLY A 59 16.32 -6.72 -3.85
N ALA A 60 17.49 -6.07 -3.81
CA ALA A 60 17.64 -4.70 -3.36
C ALA A 60 17.14 -3.67 -4.39
N SER A 61 17.19 -3.97 -5.70
CA SER A 61 16.74 -3.02 -6.72
C SER A 61 15.22 -2.76 -6.67
N LEU A 62 14.43 -3.74 -6.25
CA LEU A 62 12.97 -3.64 -6.11
C LEU A 62 12.53 -2.56 -5.10
N PRO A 63 12.94 -2.61 -3.82
CA PRO A 63 12.60 -1.56 -2.86
C PRO A 63 13.25 -0.22 -3.22
N ILE A 64 14.48 -0.20 -3.74
CA ILE A 64 15.16 1.04 -4.15
C ILE A 64 14.38 1.75 -5.26
N SER A 65 13.87 1.01 -6.24
CA SER A 65 13.08 1.58 -7.34
C SER A 65 11.76 2.15 -6.83
N ALA A 66 11.09 1.46 -5.91
CA ALA A 66 9.88 1.96 -5.27
C ALA A 66 10.15 3.23 -4.44
N LEU A 67 11.22 3.24 -3.65
CA LEU A 67 11.65 4.41 -2.87
C LEU A 67 11.95 5.60 -3.78
N PHE A 68 12.65 5.37 -4.88
CA PHE A 68 12.94 6.41 -5.87
C PHE A 68 11.65 6.95 -6.51
N ALA A 69 10.70 6.08 -6.86
CA ALA A 69 9.39 6.50 -7.35
C ALA A 69 8.63 7.35 -6.32
N PHE A 70 8.60 6.94 -5.05
CA PHE A 70 7.96 7.72 -3.98
C PHE A 70 8.64 9.07 -3.75
N ILE A 71 9.98 9.14 -3.79
CA ILE A 71 10.73 10.38 -3.68
C ILE A 71 10.35 11.34 -4.82
N LEU A 72 10.26 10.83 -6.06
CA LEU A 72 9.82 11.60 -7.22
C LEU A 72 8.37 12.06 -7.11
N MET A 73 7.45 11.17 -6.71
CA MET A 73 6.04 11.53 -6.50
C MET A 73 5.92 12.66 -5.46
N ARG A 74 6.72 12.61 -4.38
CA ARG A 74 6.76 13.66 -3.37
C ARG A 74 7.29 14.98 -3.93
N GLN A 75 8.33 14.96 -4.77
CA GLN A 75 8.84 16.18 -5.42
C GLN A 75 7.85 16.77 -6.43
N LEU A 76 7.14 15.90 -7.15
CA LEU A 76 6.14 16.27 -8.14
C LEU A 76 4.77 16.60 -7.52
N HIS A 77 4.66 16.61 -6.19
CA HIS A 77 3.41 16.86 -5.45
C HIS A 77 2.25 15.95 -5.84
N ILE A 78 2.56 14.72 -6.29
CA ILE A 78 1.56 13.70 -6.56
C ILE A 78 1.19 13.07 -5.20
N PRO A 79 -0.10 13.02 -4.83
CA PRO A 79 -0.52 12.33 -3.62
C PRO A 79 -0.13 10.85 -3.71
N ALA A 80 0.64 10.40 -2.73
CA ALA A 80 1.13 9.03 -2.59
C ALA A 80 0.16 8.16 -1.79
#